data_AF-A0A915YJ73-F1
#
_entry.id   AF-A0A915YJ73-F1
#
_cell.length_a   1.000
_cell.length_b   1.000
_cell.length_c   1.000
_cell.angle_alpha   90.00
_cell.angle_beta   90.00
_cell.angle_gamma   90.00
#
_symmetry.space_group_name_H-M   'P 1'
#
loop_
_entity.id
_entity.type
_entity.pdbx_description
1 polymer ?
#
loop_
_entity_poly.entity_id
_entity_poly.type
_entity_poly.pdbx_seq_one_letter_code
_entity_poly.pdbx_strand_id
1 'polypeptide(L)'
;MAKENPYIGDGGKADLSHLKKINIGQKAIKSVSAGNSVYKDWPLTKYSFEISIGGFTGSVAFQAMDGLGAEIATMKFRDGNSGKFYEQSRPTLTSYSPVTLKKGVFVGDKTLFNWFTNVSNGTFFSDMRTVTIHLSELSGDKHNHIFTWTLEQAYVTKFTPSNLDAEADTEVALEEVEITYQSFSMEAGLLSSILGAASSLIGGISF
;
A
#
# COMPACT_ATOMS: atom_id res chain seq x y z
N MET A 1 34.63 13.91 -33.58
CA MET A 1 33.55 12.93 -33.82
C MET A 1 32.61 13.01 -32.62
N ALA A 2 31.48 13.69 -32.75
CA ALA A 2 30.47 13.75 -31.69
C ALA A 2 29.80 12.38 -31.57
N LYS A 3 29.83 11.77 -30.39
CA LYS A 3 29.11 10.52 -30.14
C LYS A 3 27.62 10.85 -30.18
N GLU A 4 26.89 10.25 -31.11
CA GLU A 4 25.44 10.38 -31.19
C GLU A 4 24.81 9.97 -29.86
N ASN A 5 23.90 10.81 -29.36
CA ASN A 5 23.20 10.56 -28.11
C ASN A 5 22.18 9.42 -28.34
N PRO A 6 22.35 8.24 -27.71
CA PRO A 6 21.50 7.08 -27.95
C PRO A 6 20.03 7.27 -27.53
N TYR A 7 19.69 8.40 -26.90
CA TYR A 7 18.32 8.73 -26.50
C TYR A 7 17.57 9.62 -27.50
N ILE A 8 18.21 10.05 -28.59
CA ILE A 8 17.61 10.92 -29.62
C ILE A 8 17.54 10.13 -30.93
N GLY A 9 16.32 9.83 -31.37
CA GLY A 9 16.06 9.19 -32.66
C GLY A 9 16.17 10.16 -33.82
N ASP A 10 16.23 9.60 -35.04
CA ASP A 10 16.34 10.37 -36.28
C ASP A 10 15.15 11.34 -36.43
N GLY A 11 15.45 12.63 -36.60
CA GLY A 11 14.46 13.72 -36.57
C GLY A 11 14.25 14.42 -35.22
N GLY A 12 15.13 14.23 -34.23
CA GLY A 12 15.15 15.01 -32.99
C GLY A 12 14.04 14.65 -32.00
N LYS A 13 13.35 13.52 -32.21
CA LYS A 13 12.37 12.97 -31.26
C LYS A 13 13.09 12.00 -30.32
N ALA A 14 12.74 12.01 -29.04
CA ALA A 14 13.26 11.02 -28.10
C ALA A 14 12.95 9.61 -28.60
N ASP A 15 13.97 8.75 -28.71
CA ASP A 15 13.76 7.35 -29.02
C ASP A 15 13.27 6.64 -27.75
N LEU A 16 12.00 6.22 -27.77
CA LEU A 16 11.33 5.55 -26.67
C LEU A 16 11.24 4.03 -26.89
N SER A 17 11.90 3.50 -27.93
CA SER A 17 11.88 2.07 -28.29
C SER A 17 12.44 1.16 -27.20
N HIS A 18 13.40 1.66 -26.42
CA HIS A 18 14.02 0.97 -25.29
C HIS A 18 13.12 0.92 -24.03
N LEU A 19 12.04 1.72 -23.99
CA LEU A 19 11.09 1.65 -22.89
C LEU A 19 10.14 0.49 -23.14
N LYS A 20 10.23 -0.55 -22.30
CA LYS A 20 9.21 -1.59 -22.23
C LYS A 20 7.90 -0.93 -21.79
N LYS A 21 7.03 -0.62 -22.75
CA LYS A 21 5.66 -0.19 -22.46
C LYS A 21 5.02 -1.33 -21.67
N ILE A 22 4.78 -1.12 -20.38
CA ILE A 22 3.84 -1.97 -19.66
C ILE A 22 2.53 -1.74 -20.39
N ASN A 23 2.04 -2.79 -21.07
CA ASN A 23 0.70 -2.78 -21.62
C ASN A 23 -0.23 -2.74 -20.41
N ILE A 24 -0.54 -1.54 -19.92
CA ILE A 24 -1.73 -1.30 -19.13
C ILE A 24 -2.84 -1.51 -20.16
N GLY A 25 -3.20 -2.79 -20.38
CA GLY A 25 -4.39 -3.11 -21.14
C GLY A 25 -5.47 -2.21 -20.56
N GLN A 26 -6.17 -1.46 -21.42
CA GLN A 26 -7.29 -0.63 -21.01
C GLN A 26 -8.34 -1.57 -20.39
N LYS A 27 -8.11 -2.02 -19.15
CA LYS A 27 -9.17 -2.45 -18.27
C LYS A 27 -9.95 -1.18 -18.08
N ALA A 28 -11.12 -1.13 -18.74
CA ALA A 28 -12.08 -0.07 -18.58
C ALA A 28 -12.07 0.37 -17.11
N ILE A 29 -12.06 1.68 -16.87
CA ILE A 29 -12.43 2.22 -15.56
C ILE A 29 -13.79 1.58 -15.27
N LYS A 30 -13.76 0.57 -14.39
CA LYS A 30 -14.82 -0.41 -14.07
C LYS A 30 -16.02 -0.32 -15.02
N SER A 31 -15.99 -1.02 -16.17
CA SER A 31 -17.25 -1.29 -16.87
C SER A 31 -18.05 -2.20 -15.93
N VAL A 32 -19.18 -1.66 -15.47
CA VAL A 32 -20.12 -2.30 -14.54
C VAL A 32 -20.75 -3.50 -15.26
N SER A 33 -20.00 -4.59 -15.48
CA SER A 33 -20.51 -5.86 -16.03
C SER A 33 -21.07 -6.76 -14.93
N ALA A 34 -22.22 -7.38 -15.22
CA ALA A 34 -23.19 -7.93 -14.29
C ALA A 34 -22.76 -9.21 -13.56
N GLY A 35 -22.95 -9.20 -12.24
CA GLY A 35 -22.87 -10.35 -11.34
C GLY A 35 -23.25 -9.86 -9.93
N ASN A 36 -24.23 -10.51 -9.29
CA ASN A 36 -24.88 -10.10 -8.03
C ASN A 36 -23.88 -9.75 -6.90
N SER A 37 -23.38 -8.52 -6.89
CA SER A 37 -22.60 -7.95 -5.80
C SER A 37 -23.21 -6.60 -5.46
N VAL A 38 -23.79 -6.50 -4.27
CA VAL A 38 -24.44 -5.27 -3.75
C VAL A 38 -23.45 -4.10 -3.68
N TYR A 39 -22.14 -4.39 -3.71
CA TYR A 39 -21.00 -3.45 -3.66
C TYR A 39 -20.67 -2.75 -4.97
N LYS A 40 -21.52 -2.90 -5.98
CA LYS A 40 -21.29 -2.30 -7.30
C LYS A 40 -21.76 -0.85 -7.36
N ASP A 41 -22.72 -0.47 -6.52
CA ASP A 41 -23.48 0.78 -6.66
C ASP A 41 -23.20 1.81 -5.56
N TRP A 42 -22.58 1.42 -4.44
CA TRP A 42 -22.33 2.32 -3.30
C TRP A 42 -20.89 2.22 -2.78
N PRO A 43 -20.29 3.35 -2.32
CA PRO A 43 -19.00 3.34 -1.66
C PRO A 43 -18.98 2.45 -0.41
N LEU A 44 -17.86 1.76 -0.18
CA LEU A 44 -17.65 0.99 1.04
C LEU A 44 -17.45 1.90 2.24
N THR A 45 -17.87 1.42 3.40
CA THR A 45 -17.63 2.10 4.67
C THR A 45 -16.24 1.76 5.21
N LYS A 46 -15.61 2.70 5.91
CA LYS A 46 -14.23 2.56 6.42
C LYS A 46 -14.12 1.98 7.83
N TYR A 47 -15.24 1.57 8.45
CA TYR A 47 -15.28 1.27 9.89
C TYR A 47 -14.75 -0.12 10.24
N SER A 48 -14.83 -1.07 9.30
CA SER A 48 -14.44 -2.46 9.53
C SER A 48 -13.14 -2.74 8.78
N PHE A 49 -12.07 -2.86 9.54
CA PHE A 49 -10.75 -3.18 9.02
C PHE A 49 -9.99 -4.04 10.02
N GLU A 50 -9.08 -4.84 9.50
CA GLU A 50 -8.21 -5.70 10.28
C GLU A 50 -6.77 -5.41 9.89
N ILE A 51 -5.87 -5.34 10.87
CA ILE A 51 -4.46 -5.12 10.64
C ILE A 51 -3.69 -6.29 11.23
N SER A 52 -2.91 -6.94 10.38
CA SER A 52 -2.01 -8.02 10.74
C SER A 52 -0.56 -7.54 10.62
N ILE A 53 0.24 -7.78 11.66
CA ILE A 53 1.66 -7.43 11.70
C ILE A 53 2.46 -8.72 11.76
N GLY A 54 3.36 -8.93 10.80
CA GLY A 54 4.19 -10.13 10.72
C GLY A 54 4.92 -10.41 12.03
N GLY A 55 4.79 -11.64 12.54
CA GLY A 55 5.41 -12.05 13.80
C GLY A 55 4.67 -11.63 15.07
N PHE A 56 3.50 -10.98 14.98
CA PHE A 56 2.57 -10.86 16.10
C PHE A 56 1.58 -12.03 15.99
N THR A 57 1.34 -12.73 17.09
CA THR A 57 0.37 -13.83 17.11
C THR A 57 -1.02 -13.26 17.37
N GLY A 58 -1.87 -13.27 16.34
CA GLY A 58 -3.26 -12.80 16.41
C GLY A 58 -3.48 -11.46 15.70
N SER A 59 -4.75 -11.18 15.40
CA SER A 59 -5.17 -9.91 14.80
C SER A 59 -5.16 -8.83 15.87
N VAL A 60 -4.33 -7.80 15.68
CA VAL A 60 -4.28 -6.68 16.61
C VAL A 60 -5.40 -5.72 16.26
N ALA A 61 -6.31 -5.49 17.20
CA ALA A 61 -7.40 -4.54 17.01
C ALA A 61 -6.86 -3.11 17.15
N PHE A 62 -6.96 -2.33 16.07
CA PHE A 62 -6.63 -0.91 16.06
C PHE A 62 -7.91 -0.09 16.02
N GLN A 63 -7.89 1.08 16.67
CA GLN A 63 -9.01 2.02 16.64
C GLN A 63 -8.99 2.86 15.36
N ALA A 64 -7.80 3.24 14.90
CA ALA A 64 -7.66 4.07 13.71
C ALA A 64 -6.31 3.82 13.01
N MET A 65 -6.34 4.02 11.69
CA MET A 65 -5.18 4.09 10.82
C MET A 65 -5.27 5.38 10.00
N ASP A 66 -4.17 6.09 9.86
CA ASP A 66 -4.05 7.29 9.02
C ASP A 66 -2.70 7.32 8.28
N GLY A 67 -2.58 8.19 7.28
CA GLY A 67 -1.30 8.51 6.62
C GLY A 67 -0.85 7.56 5.51
N LEU A 68 -1.62 6.51 5.20
CA LEU A 68 -1.29 5.59 4.11
C LEU A 68 -1.34 6.31 2.75
N GLY A 69 -0.18 6.54 2.14
CA GLY A 69 -0.07 7.27 0.88
C GLY A 69 1.22 7.00 0.11
N ALA A 70 1.15 7.12 -1.20
CA ALA A 70 2.31 7.06 -2.09
C ALA A 70 2.24 8.22 -3.09
N GLU A 71 3.35 8.94 -3.24
CA GLU A 71 3.49 10.07 -4.15
C GLU A 71 4.61 9.78 -5.16
N ILE A 72 4.40 10.16 -6.43
CA ILE A 72 5.42 10.07 -7.47
C ILE A 72 5.89 11.49 -7.80
N ALA A 73 7.12 11.81 -7.42
CA ALA A 73 7.74 13.08 -7.75
C ALA A 73 7.87 13.22 -9.27
N THR A 74 7.67 14.43 -9.78
CA THR A 74 7.66 14.70 -11.23
C THR A 74 8.68 15.79 -11.57
N MET A 75 9.59 15.49 -12.51
CA MET A 75 10.50 16.47 -13.08
C MET A 75 9.90 17.11 -14.33
N LYS A 76 10.05 18.43 -14.48
CA LYS A 76 9.59 19.18 -15.65
C LYS A 76 10.78 19.66 -16.46
N PHE A 77 10.73 19.44 -17.77
CA PHE A 77 11.76 19.88 -18.69
C PHE A 77 11.11 20.52 -19.92
N ARG A 78 11.71 21.62 -20.38
CA ARG A 78 11.38 22.23 -21.66
C ARG A 78 12.67 22.42 -22.44
N ASP A 79 12.70 21.87 -23.63
CA ASP A 79 13.79 22.10 -24.57
C ASP A 79 13.75 23.55 -25.09
N GLY A 80 14.90 24.23 -25.09
CA GLY A 80 15.03 25.61 -25.56
C GLY A 80 14.77 25.76 -27.05
N ASN A 81 14.96 24.70 -27.84
CA ASN A 81 14.70 24.71 -29.29
C ASN A 81 13.30 24.15 -29.66
N SER A 82 12.46 23.85 -28.67
CA SER A 82 11.10 23.35 -28.92
C SER A 82 10.16 24.51 -29.26
N GLY A 83 9.56 24.45 -30.46
CA GLY A 83 8.46 25.34 -30.88
C GLY A 83 7.12 25.08 -30.15
N LYS A 84 7.07 24.13 -29.22
CA LYS A 84 5.88 23.83 -28.41
C LYS A 84 5.91 24.63 -27.11
N PHE A 85 4.83 25.35 -26.84
CA PHE A 85 4.66 26.20 -25.66
C PHE A 85 4.06 25.42 -24.47
N TYR A 86 4.67 24.30 -24.12
CA TYR A 86 4.34 23.58 -22.89
C TYR A 86 5.57 22.80 -22.38
N GLU A 87 5.63 22.61 -21.07
CA GLU A 87 6.65 21.82 -20.40
C GLU A 87 6.29 20.33 -20.47
N GLN A 88 7.27 19.46 -20.64
CA GLN A 88 7.09 18.03 -20.56
C GLN A 88 7.43 17.54 -19.16
N SER A 89 6.53 16.77 -18.55
CA SER A 89 6.69 16.21 -17.22
C SER A 89 7.04 14.72 -17.28
N ARG A 90 8.02 14.27 -16.49
CA ARG A 90 8.37 12.85 -16.35
C ARG A 90 8.38 12.44 -14.87
N PRO A 91 7.88 11.24 -14.53
CA PRO A 91 7.96 10.72 -13.16
C PRO A 91 9.41 10.42 -12.79
N THR A 92 9.75 10.59 -11.51
CA THR A 92 11.06 10.33 -10.92
C THR A 92 10.94 9.34 -9.77
N LEU A 93 11.09 9.79 -8.51
CA LEU A 93 11.14 8.93 -7.33
C LEU A 93 9.74 8.78 -6.73
N THR A 94 9.41 7.56 -6.31
CA THR A 94 8.22 7.30 -5.49
C THR A 94 8.58 7.48 -4.02
N SER A 95 7.86 8.35 -3.33
CA SER A 95 7.95 8.53 -1.88
C SER A 95 6.73 7.93 -1.21
N TYR A 96 6.96 7.20 -0.12
CA TYR A 96 5.90 6.60 0.70
C TYR A 96 5.72 7.43 1.97
N SER A 97 4.47 7.76 2.30
CA SER A 97 4.13 8.47 3.53
C SER A 97 4.08 7.49 4.71
N PRO A 98 4.55 7.89 5.90
CA PRO A 98 4.44 7.04 7.08
C PRO A 98 2.97 6.81 7.47
N VAL A 99 2.70 5.64 8.02
CA VAL A 99 1.36 5.26 8.51
C VAL A 99 1.33 5.40 10.02
N THR A 100 0.30 6.08 10.52
CA THR A 100 0.05 6.20 11.95
C THR A 100 -1.06 5.23 12.36
N LEU A 101 -0.77 4.35 13.31
CA LEU A 101 -1.73 3.43 13.90
C LEU A 101 -2.03 3.83 15.34
N LYS A 102 -3.31 3.78 15.71
CA LYS A 102 -3.78 4.03 17.08
C LYS A 102 -4.39 2.77 17.66
N LYS A 103 -3.92 2.36 18.83
CA LYS A 103 -4.34 1.13 19.50
C LYS A 103 -4.71 1.42 20.95
N GLY A 104 -5.68 0.68 21.50
CA GLY A 104 -5.97 0.69 22.93
C GLY A 104 -4.86 0.06 23.76
N VAL A 105 -4.55 0.66 24.91
CA VAL A 105 -3.61 0.09 25.88
C VAL A 105 -4.31 -1.04 26.64
N PHE A 106 -3.71 -2.24 26.62
CA PHE A 106 -4.21 -3.40 27.37
C PHE A 106 -3.20 -3.84 28.43
N VAL A 107 -3.70 -4.41 29.53
CA VAL A 107 -2.85 -4.90 30.63
C VAL A 107 -1.94 -6.01 30.12
N GLY A 108 -0.62 -5.82 30.28
CA GLY A 108 0.39 -6.83 29.91
C GLY A 108 0.78 -6.86 28.43
N ASP A 109 0.11 -6.10 27.57
CA ASP A 109 0.51 -5.98 26.17
C ASP A 109 1.67 -4.99 26.03
N LYS A 110 2.84 -5.52 25.67
CA LYS A 110 4.04 -4.73 25.38
C LYS A 110 4.51 -4.93 23.94
N THR A 111 3.67 -5.49 23.07
CA THR A 111 4.13 -6.01 21.78
C THR A 111 4.60 -4.89 20.86
N LEU A 112 3.84 -3.77 20.78
CA LEU A 112 4.24 -2.59 20.01
C LEU A 112 5.49 -1.91 20.60
N PHE A 113 5.56 -1.77 21.92
CA PHE A 113 6.73 -1.19 22.58
C PHE A 113 7.99 -2.05 22.41
N ASN A 114 7.86 -3.38 22.46
CA ASN A 114 8.95 -4.31 22.20
C ASN A 114 9.41 -4.20 20.74
N TRP A 115 8.50 -4.09 19.78
CA TRP A 115 8.86 -3.87 18.39
C TRP A 115 9.62 -2.56 18.20
N PHE A 116 9.17 -1.46 18.80
CA PHE A 116 9.91 -0.19 18.83
C PHE A 116 11.29 -0.32 19.49
N THR A 117 11.37 -1.03 20.61
CA THR A 117 12.61 -1.27 21.35
C THR A 117 13.61 -2.10 20.54
N ASN A 118 13.13 -3.09 19.78
CA ASN A 118 13.97 -3.90 18.89
C ASN A 118 14.57 -3.09 17.75
N VAL A 119 13.79 -2.19 17.15
CA VAL A 119 14.25 -1.29 16.09
C VAL A 119 15.27 -0.28 16.64
N SER A 120 14.97 0.34 17.78
CA SER A 120 15.82 1.39 18.37
C SER A 120 17.15 0.88 18.94
N ASN A 121 17.18 -0.31 19.53
CA ASN A 121 18.41 -0.87 20.10
C ASN A 121 19.39 -1.43 19.05
N GLY A 122 19.03 -1.39 17.76
CA GLY A 122 19.88 -1.89 16.67
C GLY A 122 20.15 -3.40 16.72
N THR A 123 19.61 -4.12 17.71
CA THR A 123 19.82 -5.55 17.93
C THR A 123 19.32 -6.42 16.77
N PHE A 124 18.50 -5.85 15.88
CA PHE A 124 17.93 -6.51 14.70
C PHE A 124 18.15 -5.79 13.37
N PHE A 125 18.92 -4.68 13.30
CA PHE A 125 19.20 -3.82 12.12
C PHE A 125 18.08 -3.39 11.16
N SER A 126 16.91 -3.98 11.22
CA SER A 126 15.58 -3.41 11.04
C SER A 126 14.64 -4.60 11.28
N ASP A 127 13.94 -4.65 12.43
CA ASP A 127 12.85 -5.62 12.67
C ASP A 127 11.70 -5.27 11.70
N MET A 128 11.95 -5.58 10.43
CA MET A 128 11.17 -5.25 9.25
C MET A 128 10.11 -6.31 9.11
N ARG A 129 8.86 -5.89 9.26
CA ARG A 129 7.71 -6.76 9.25
C ARG A 129 6.85 -6.44 8.05
N THR A 130 6.20 -7.44 7.51
CA THR A 130 5.11 -7.22 6.57
C THR A 130 3.87 -6.83 7.37
N VAL A 131 3.29 -5.68 7.06
CA VAL A 131 2.03 -5.23 7.67
C VAL A 131 0.95 -5.33 6.60
N THR A 132 -0.12 -6.05 6.91
CA THR A 132 -1.24 -6.27 6.01
C THR A 132 -2.49 -5.65 6.61
N ILE A 133 -3.11 -4.74 5.85
CA ILE A 133 -4.33 -4.04 6.22
C ILE A 133 -5.45 -4.56 5.34
N HIS A 134 -6.47 -5.14 5.94
CA HIS A 134 -7.65 -5.62 5.26
C HIS A 134 -8.81 -4.64 5.50
N LEU A 135 -9.42 -4.15 4.43
CA LEU A 135 -10.76 -3.58 4.49
C LEU A 135 -11.74 -4.73 4.37
N SER A 136 -12.49 -4.96 5.45
CA SER A 136 -13.40 -6.08 5.58
C SER A 136 -14.82 -5.57 5.66
N GLU A 137 -15.75 -6.27 5.03
CA GLU A 137 -17.16 -6.05 5.31
C GLU A 137 -17.64 -7.03 6.37
N LEU A 138 -18.44 -6.51 7.30
CA LEU A 138 -19.19 -7.32 8.23
C LEU A 138 -20.49 -7.82 7.58
N SER A 139 -20.46 -9.04 7.04
CA SER A 139 -21.66 -9.73 6.58
C SER A 139 -22.00 -10.84 7.56
N GLY A 140 -22.83 -10.53 8.57
CA GLY A 140 -23.04 -11.40 9.72
C GLY A 140 -21.75 -11.59 10.52
N ASP A 141 -21.38 -12.85 10.81
CA ASP A 141 -20.18 -13.22 11.58
C ASP A 141 -18.91 -13.42 10.73
N LYS A 142 -18.96 -13.12 9.42
CA LYS A 142 -17.83 -13.37 8.51
C LYS A 142 -17.16 -12.06 8.08
N HIS A 143 -15.84 -12.00 8.25
CA HIS A 143 -15.00 -10.95 7.72
C HIS A 143 -14.61 -11.30 6.27
N ASN A 144 -15.28 -10.67 5.31
CA ASN A 144 -14.90 -10.81 3.89
C ASN A 144 -13.92 -9.68 3.53
N HIS A 145 -12.68 -10.03 3.22
CA HIS A 145 -11.65 -9.06 2.83
C HIS A 145 -11.92 -8.57 1.40
N ILE A 146 -12.29 -7.31 1.23
CA ILE A 146 -12.60 -6.70 -0.06
C ILE A 146 -11.37 -6.03 -0.65
N PHE A 147 -10.58 -5.36 0.19
CA PHE A 147 -9.30 -4.78 -0.20
C PHE A 147 -8.23 -5.18 0.81
N THR A 148 -7.05 -5.48 0.29
CA THR A 148 -5.87 -5.79 1.08
C THR A 148 -4.75 -4.85 0.64
N TRP A 149 -4.20 -4.11 1.59
CA TRP A 149 -2.98 -3.33 1.40
C TRP A 149 -1.86 -4.03 2.14
N THR A 150 -0.75 -4.26 1.43
CA THR A 150 0.43 -4.91 2.00
C THR A 150 1.58 -3.92 1.97
N LEU A 151 2.11 -3.65 3.15
CA LEU A 151 3.28 -2.81 3.39
C LEU A 151 4.44 -3.76 3.67
N GLU A 152 5.43 -3.78 2.78
CA GLU A 152 6.58 -4.64 2.97
C GLU A 152 7.72 -3.90 3.67
N GLN A 153 8.46 -4.65 4.47
CA GLN A 153 9.61 -4.17 5.22
C GLN A 153 9.30 -2.92 6.05
N ALA A 154 8.16 -2.98 6.76
CA ALA A 154 7.70 -1.91 7.61
C ALA A 154 8.41 -1.95 8.97
N TYR A 155 8.74 -0.78 9.52
CA TYR A 155 9.39 -0.63 10.83
C TYR A 155 8.86 0.61 11.55
N VAL A 156 8.89 0.58 12.88
CA VAL A 156 8.42 1.69 13.72
C VAL A 156 9.45 2.81 13.76
N THR A 157 9.03 4.03 13.43
CA THR A 157 9.85 5.25 13.54
C THR A 157 9.59 6.02 14.83
N LYS A 158 8.35 5.98 15.33
CA LYS A 158 7.94 6.71 16.52
C LYS A 158 6.90 5.92 17.32
N PHE A 159 7.05 5.92 18.64
CA PHE A 159 6.07 5.39 19.57
C PHE A 159 5.68 6.50 20.55
N THR A 160 4.38 6.76 20.67
CA THR A 160 3.82 7.76 21.58
C THR A 160 2.89 7.05 22.57
N PRO A 161 3.22 7.02 23.87
CA PRO A 161 2.34 6.44 24.87
C PRO A 161 1.07 7.29 25.03
N SER A 162 0.02 6.69 25.61
CA SER A 162 -1.20 7.44 25.94
C SER A 162 -0.89 8.61 26.86
N ASN A 163 -1.56 9.74 26.60
CA ASN A 163 -1.64 10.79 27.60
C ASN A 163 -2.35 10.24 28.84
N LEU A 164 -1.87 10.61 30.03
CA LEU A 164 -2.44 10.18 31.30
C LEU A 164 -2.89 11.43 32.04
N ASP A 165 -4.21 11.55 32.22
CA ASP A 165 -4.84 12.62 32.98
C ASP A 165 -5.73 12.00 34.05
N ALA A 166 -5.58 12.45 35.30
CA ALA A 166 -6.32 11.92 36.44
C ALA A 166 -7.79 12.38 36.46
N GLU A 167 -8.14 13.42 35.70
CA GLU A 167 -9.51 13.93 35.58
C GLU A 167 -10.27 13.32 34.38
N ALA A 168 -9.61 12.48 33.57
CA ALA A 168 -10.21 11.86 32.39
C ALA A 168 -10.99 10.59 32.76
N ASP A 169 -12.27 10.75 33.10
CA ASP A 169 -13.13 9.65 33.55
C ASP A 169 -13.70 8.76 32.43
N THR A 170 -13.72 9.24 31.18
CA THR A 170 -14.43 8.57 30.07
C THR A 170 -13.56 8.23 28.87
N GLU A 171 -12.29 8.65 28.87
CA GLU A 171 -11.40 8.49 27.73
C GLU A 171 -10.64 7.17 27.81
N VAL A 172 -10.54 6.47 26.67
CA VAL A 172 -9.75 5.24 26.58
C VAL A 172 -8.29 5.60 26.38
N ALA A 173 -7.40 4.92 27.09
CA ALA A 173 -5.96 5.08 26.89
C ALA A 173 -5.54 4.53 25.51
N LEU A 174 -4.97 5.39 24.66
CA LEU A 174 -4.55 5.06 23.31
C LEU A 174 -3.05 5.24 23.15
N GLU A 175 -2.38 4.19 22.70
CA GLU A 175 -1.00 4.26 22.21
C GLU A 175 -1.00 4.52 20.70
N GLU A 176 -0.05 5.35 20.26
CA GLU A 176 0.11 5.72 18.86
C GLU A 176 1.49 5.27 18.36
N VAL A 177 1.51 4.63 17.21
CA VAL A 177 2.73 4.14 16.57
C VAL A 177 2.80 4.63 15.12
N GLU A 178 3.94 5.18 14.74
CA GLU A 178 4.23 5.59 13.37
C GLU A 178 5.13 4.55 12.71
N ILE A 179 4.74 4.11 11.52
CA ILE A 179 5.38 3.04 10.77
C ILE A 179 5.79 3.58 9.40
N THR A 180 7.05 3.36 9.04
CA THR A 180 7.55 3.60 7.68
C THR A 180 7.79 2.27 6.98
N TYR A 181 7.60 2.23 5.66
CA TYR A 181 7.70 1.02 4.84
C TYR A 181 8.44 1.31 3.54
N GLN A 182 8.95 0.26 2.90
CA GLN A 182 9.75 0.38 1.67
C GLN A 182 8.94 0.17 0.41
N SER A 183 7.93 -0.69 0.46
CA SER A 183 7.08 -1.00 -0.70
C SER A 183 5.61 -1.06 -0.26
N PHE A 184 4.74 -0.71 -1.20
CA PHE A 184 3.29 -0.73 -1.02
C PHE A 184 2.65 -1.43 -2.20
N SER A 185 1.84 -2.45 -1.91
CA SER A 185 1.02 -3.13 -2.88
C SER A 185 -0.44 -3.18 -2.41
N MET A 186 -1.35 -3.20 -3.38
CA MET A 186 -2.79 -3.30 -3.14
C MET A 186 -3.35 -4.45 -3.95
N GLU A 187 -4.09 -5.32 -3.29
CA GLU A 187 -4.87 -6.39 -3.90
C GLU A 187 -6.35 -6.12 -3.63
N ALA A 188 -7.15 -6.11 -4.69
CA ALA A 188 -8.60 -6.18 -4.55
C ALA A 188 -8.96 -7.66 -4.34
N GLY A 189 -9.54 -7.97 -3.19
CA GLY A 189 -10.12 -9.28 -2.93
C GLY A 189 -11.12 -9.61 -4.02
N LEU A 190 -10.88 -10.69 -4.74
CA LEU A 190 -11.91 -11.28 -5.58
C LEU A 190 -13.00 -11.75 -4.63
N LEU A 191 -14.15 -11.08 -4.64
CA LEU A 191 -15.35 -11.60 -4.00
C LEU A 191 -15.50 -13.04 -4.49
N SER A 192 -15.35 -14.01 -3.59
CA SER A 192 -15.47 -15.44 -3.90
C SER A 192 -16.90 -15.74 -4.37
N SER A 193 -17.18 -15.49 -5.65
CA SER A 193 -18.26 -16.15 -6.38
C SER A 193 -17.67 -17.42 -6.97
N ILE A 194 -18.09 -18.53 -6.37
CA ILE A 194 -17.81 -19.89 -6.79
C ILE A 194 -18.08 -20.02 -8.31
N LEU A 195 -17.03 -20.20 -9.11
CA LEU A 195 -17.08 -21.03 -10.31
C LEU A 195 -15.69 -21.66 -10.45
N GLY A 196 -15.63 -22.97 -10.19
CA GLY A 196 -14.39 -23.72 -10.21
C GLY A 196 -13.72 -23.69 -11.59
N ALA A 197 -12.42 -23.49 -11.58
CA ALA A 197 -11.51 -24.19 -12.48
C ALA A 197 -10.17 -24.27 -11.77
N ALA A 198 -9.87 -25.49 -11.33
CA ALA A 198 -8.64 -25.89 -10.72
C ALA A 198 -7.43 -25.65 -11.63
N SER A 199 -6.29 -25.49 -10.97
CA SER A 199 -4.94 -25.70 -11.46
C SER A 199 -4.74 -26.90 -12.40
N SER A 200 -4.14 -26.66 -13.57
CA SER A 200 -3.14 -27.52 -14.23
C SER A 200 -2.22 -26.57 -15.04
N LEU A 201 -1.00 -26.25 -14.60
CA LEU A 201 0.25 -27.01 -14.68
C LEU A 201 0.53 -27.68 -16.04
N ILE A 202 1.56 -27.12 -16.70
CA ILE A 202 2.66 -27.79 -17.43
C ILE A 202 2.38 -28.28 -18.87
N GLY A 203 3.03 -27.60 -19.82
CA GLY A 203 3.91 -28.17 -20.87
C GLY A 203 3.28 -28.98 -22.02
N GLY A 204 3.60 -28.60 -23.27
CA GLY A 204 3.45 -29.51 -24.41
C GLY A 204 3.31 -28.85 -25.78
N ILE A 205 4.46 -28.68 -26.45
CA ILE A 205 4.64 -28.63 -27.91
C ILE A 205 3.83 -29.69 -28.67
N SER A 206 3.24 -29.34 -29.82
CA SER A 206 3.34 -30.13 -31.06
C SER A 206 2.70 -29.43 -32.27
N PHE A 207 3.50 -29.41 -33.35
CA PHE A 207 3.28 -29.14 -34.79
C PHE A 207 2.49 -27.91 -35.23
#